data_AF-A0A9W5XK03-F1
#
_entry.id   AF-A0A9W5XK03-F1
#
_cell.length_a   1.000
_cell.length_b   1.000
_cell.length_c   1.000
_cell.angle_alpha   90.00
_cell.angle_beta   90.00
_cell.angle_gamma   90.00
#
_symmetry.space_group_name_H-M   'P 1'
#
loop_
_entity.id
_entity.type
_entity.pdbx_description
1 polymer ?
#
loop_
_entity_poly.entity_id
_entity_poly.type
_entity_poly.pdbx_seq_one_letter_code
_entity_poly.pdbx_strand_id
1 'polypeptide(L)'
;MIYVDRPAWPGRGRLWSHLISDVSLAELHVFAEMLGAPGRGFDRDHYDIPAERFPMAVWLGAQVVPSRDIVRLLRAANLRRPKHLSRPTRPSLPPLPPTAPAADHAVVVRIKADEASITPAATA
;
A
#
# COMPACT_ATOMS: atom_id res chain seq x y z
N MET A 1 -11.76 -10.35 14.77
CA MET A 1 -12.51 -11.58 14.37
C MET A 1 -12.54 -11.60 12.85
N ILE A 2 -12.41 -12.79 12.27
CA ILE A 2 -12.39 -12.96 10.81
C ILE A 2 -13.77 -13.40 10.31
N TYR A 3 -14.26 -12.76 9.26
CA TYR A 3 -15.53 -13.09 8.62
C TYR A 3 -15.36 -13.33 7.14
N VAL A 4 -16.17 -14.25 6.59
CA VAL A 4 -16.20 -14.61 5.18
C VAL A 4 -17.65 -14.70 4.70
N ASP A 5 -17.95 -14.25 3.49
CA ASP A 5 -19.27 -14.50 2.88
C ASP A 5 -19.29 -15.80 2.05
N ARG A 6 -20.49 -16.31 1.73
CA ARG A 6 -20.59 -17.46 0.83
C ARG A 6 -20.14 -17.07 -0.58
N PRO A 7 -19.53 -17.99 -1.35
CA PRO A 7 -19.16 -17.71 -2.74
C PRO A 7 -20.40 -17.35 -3.56
N ALA A 8 -20.51 -16.08 -3.94
CA ALA A 8 -21.67 -15.55 -4.66
C ALA A 8 -21.29 -14.56 -5.76
N TRP A 9 -20.04 -14.10 -5.77
CA TRP A 9 -19.58 -13.04 -6.66
C TRP A 9 -18.90 -13.62 -7.89
N PRO A 10 -19.47 -13.49 -9.10
CA PRO A 10 -18.85 -14.01 -10.31
C PRO A 10 -17.68 -13.12 -10.75
N GLY A 11 -16.55 -13.75 -11.12
CA GLY A 11 -15.39 -13.04 -11.66
C GLY A 11 -14.34 -14.01 -12.21
N ARG A 12 -13.69 -13.66 -13.32
CA ARG A 12 -12.61 -14.48 -13.93
C ARG A 12 -12.94 -15.97 -14.08
N GLY A 13 -14.19 -16.28 -14.46
CA GLY A 13 -14.67 -17.66 -14.66
C GLY A 13 -14.89 -18.49 -13.39
N ARG A 14 -14.95 -17.86 -12.20
CA ARG A 14 -15.22 -18.54 -10.92
C ARG A 14 -16.05 -17.68 -9.98
N LEU A 15 -16.52 -18.28 -8.88
CA LEU A 15 -17.15 -17.57 -7.77
C LEU A 15 -16.11 -17.12 -6.74
N TRP A 16 -16.38 -16.00 -6.09
CA TRP A 16 -15.52 -15.37 -5.10
C TRP A 16 -16.28 -15.07 -3.81
N SER A 17 -15.52 -15.05 -2.72
CA SER A 17 -15.95 -14.64 -1.39
C SER A 17 -15.09 -13.48 -0.90
N HIS A 18 -15.66 -12.62 -0.08
CA HIS A 18 -15.00 -11.54 0.62
C HIS A 18 -14.63 -11.98 2.03
N LEU A 19 -13.37 -11.76 2.38
CA LEU A 19 -12.79 -12.04 3.69
C LEU A 19 -12.39 -10.73 4.36
N ILE A 20 -12.84 -10.51 5.59
CA ILE A 20 -12.58 -9.28 6.36
C ILE A 20 -12.17 -9.57 7.80
N SER A 21 -11.64 -8.54 8.44
CA SER A 21 -11.50 -8.44 9.89
C SER A 21 -12.34 -7.28 10.42
N ASP A 22 -12.89 -7.42 11.63
CA ASP A 22 -13.47 -6.31 12.41
C ASP A 22 -12.52 -5.71 13.46
N VAL A 23 -11.27 -6.19 13.56
CA VAL A 23 -10.27 -5.72 14.53
C VAL A 23 -9.15 -4.96 13.84
N SER A 24 -8.50 -5.55 12.82
CA SER A 24 -7.38 -4.90 12.14
C SER A 24 -7.06 -5.50 10.77
N LEU A 25 -6.44 -4.72 9.89
CA LEU A 25 -5.89 -5.25 8.64
C LEU A 25 -4.70 -6.19 8.88
N ALA A 26 -3.95 -5.99 9.96
CA ALA A 26 -2.81 -6.85 10.30
C ALA A 26 -3.25 -8.30 10.55
N GLU A 27 -4.30 -8.52 11.35
CA GLU A 27 -4.82 -9.89 11.56
C GLU A 27 -5.41 -10.48 10.26
N LEU A 28 -6.01 -9.64 9.41
CA LEU A 28 -6.53 -10.06 8.12
C LEU A 28 -5.41 -10.54 7.20
N HIS A 29 -4.29 -9.82 7.15
CA HIS A 29 -3.12 -10.23 6.36
C HIS A 29 -2.53 -11.55 6.85
N VAL A 30 -2.34 -11.70 8.16
CA VAL A 30 -1.84 -12.94 8.77
C VAL A 30 -2.77 -14.12 8.46
N PHE A 31 -4.08 -13.93 8.60
CA PHE A 31 -5.05 -14.97 8.27
C PHE A 31 -5.03 -15.33 6.78
N ALA A 32 -4.93 -14.33 5.90
CA ALA A 32 -4.85 -14.52 4.45
C ALA A 32 -3.59 -15.30 4.04
N GLU A 33 -2.45 -15.03 4.70
CA GLU A 33 -1.21 -15.79 4.51
C GLU A 33 -1.36 -17.24 4.94
N MET A 34 -1.98 -17.51 6.10
CA MET A 34 -2.28 -18.87 6.57
C MET A 34 -3.22 -19.63 5.61
N LEU A 35 -4.21 -18.93 5.05
CA LEU A 35 -5.11 -19.45 4.02
C LEU A 35 -4.39 -19.67 2.67
N GLY A 36 -3.17 -19.13 2.50
CA GLY A 36 -2.40 -19.11 1.27
C GLY A 36 -2.99 -18.18 0.19
N ALA A 37 -3.86 -17.24 0.57
CA ALA A 37 -4.47 -16.30 -0.35
C ALA A 37 -3.40 -15.34 -0.89
N PRO A 38 -3.31 -15.14 -2.21
CA PRO A 38 -2.25 -14.31 -2.78
C PRO A 38 -2.47 -12.84 -2.41
N GLY A 39 -1.39 -12.10 -2.14
CA GLY A 39 -1.46 -10.68 -1.77
C GLY A 39 -2.22 -9.80 -2.77
N ARG A 40 -2.23 -10.17 -4.07
CA ARG A 40 -3.02 -9.48 -5.12
C ARG A 40 -4.54 -9.59 -4.93
N GLY A 41 -5.01 -10.48 -4.05
CA GLY A 41 -6.41 -10.61 -3.69
C GLY A 41 -6.87 -9.56 -2.69
N PHE A 42 -5.96 -8.76 -2.13
CA PHE A 42 -6.31 -7.67 -1.22
C PHE A 42 -6.82 -6.44 -1.98
N ASP A 43 -8.01 -5.96 -1.64
CA ASP A 43 -8.55 -4.66 -2.07
C ASP A 43 -8.82 -3.75 -0.86
N ARG A 44 -7.75 -3.14 -0.34
CA ARG A 44 -7.72 -2.03 0.64
C ARG A 44 -8.25 -2.33 2.04
N ASP A 45 -9.33 -3.08 2.17
CA ASP A 45 -9.96 -3.43 3.45
C ASP A 45 -10.48 -4.87 3.53
N HIS A 46 -10.35 -5.64 2.46
CA HIS A 46 -10.80 -7.04 2.38
C HIS A 46 -9.91 -7.84 1.43
N TYR A 47 -10.01 -9.17 1.51
CA TYR A 47 -9.48 -10.08 0.50
C TYR A 47 -10.62 -10.70 -0.31
N ASP A 48 -10.43 -10.76 -1.63
CA ASP A 48 -11.19 -11.61 -2.52
C ASP A 48 -10.54 -12.98 -2.60
N ILE A 49 -11.24 -14.00 -2.11
CA ILE A 49 -10.79 -15.39 -2.17
C ILE A 49 -11.67 -16.17 -3.15
N PRO A 50 -11.09 -17.06 -3.98
CA PRO A 50 -11.88 -17.87 -4.90
C PRO A 50 -12.62 -18.97 -4.12
N ALA A 51 -13.73 -19.45 -4.67
CA ALA A 51 -14.66 -20.37 -3.99
C ALA A 51 -13.99 -21.63 -3.42
N GLU A 52 -12.91 -22.11 -4.05
CA GLU A 52 -12.18 -23.30 -3.60
C GLU A 52 -11.47 -23.09 -2.25
N ARG A 53 -11.21 -21.83 -1.86
CA ARG A 53 -10.61 -21.48 -0.56
C ARG A 53 -11.63 -21.24 0.54
N PHE A 54 -12.90 -21.06 0.21
CA PHE A 54 -13.94 -20.80 1.21
C PHE A 54 -14.01 -21.89 2.30
N PRO A 55 -14.01 -23.21 1.98
CA PRO A 55 -14.03 -24.25 3.02
C PRO A 55 -12.83 -24.18 3.97
N MET A 56 -11.64 -23.88 3.44
CA MET A 56 -10.43 -23.73 4.25
C MET A 56 -10.50 -22.49 5.14
N ALA A 57 -11.05 -21.38 4.66
CA ALA A 57 -11.25 -20.18 5.47
C ALA A 57 -12.15 -20.48 6.68
N VAL A 58 -13.26 -21.21 6.47
CA VAL A 58 -14.15 -21.63 7.58
C VAL A 58 -13.42 -22.57 8.54
N TRP A 59 -12.65 -23.53 8.01
CA TRP A 59 -11.87 -24.45 8.83
C TRP A 59 -10.82 -23.75 9.70
N LEU A 60 -10.18 -22.70 9.18
CA LEU A 60 -9.25 -21.83 9.92
C LEU A 60 -9.94 -20.92 10.95
N GLY A 61 -11.28 -20.92 11.01
CA GLY A 61 -12.05 -20.17 12.01
C GLY A 61 -12.71 -18.88 11.50
N ALA A 62 -12.75 -18.64 10.18
CA ALA A 62 -13.54 -17.54 9.65
C ALA A 62 -15.05 -17.79 9.83
N GLN A 63 -15.76 -16.79 10.36
CA GLN A 63 -17.20 -16.88 10.55
C GLN A 63 -17.95 -16.56 9.27
N VAL A 64 -18.89 -17.43 8.88
CA VAL A 64 -19.69 -17.24 7.68
C VAL A 64 -20.80 -16.22 7.94
N VAL A 65 -20.83 -15.14 7.15
CA VAL A 65 -21.87 -14.11 7.22
C VAL A 65 -22.48 -13.84 5.84
N PRO A 66 -23.69 -13.26 5.76
CA PRO A 66 -24.21 -12.73 4.51
C PRO A 66 -23.31 -11.63 3.93
N SER A 67 -23.18 -11.56 2.60
CA SER A 67 -22.36 -10.53 1.93
C SER A 67 -22.76 -9.09 2.31
N ARG A 68 -24.05 -8.85 2.59
CA ARG A 68 -24.55 -7.54 3.04
C ARG A 68 -23.98 -7.11 4.40
N ASP A 69 -23.58 -8.06 5.24
CA ASP A 69 -23.08 -7.80 6.59
C ASP A 69 -21.57 -7.51 6.58
N ILE A 70 -20.83 -7.93 5.56
CA ILE A 70 -19.40 -7.59 5.35
C ILE A 70 -19.19 -6.07 5.42
N VAL A 71 -19.95 -5.31 4.63
CA VAL A 71 -19.82 -3.84 4.61
C VAL A 71 -20.25 -3.22 5.94
N ARG A 72 -21.24 -3.81 6.64
CA ARG A 72 -21.70 -3.33 7.94
C ARG A 72 -20.62 -3.51 9.01
N LEU A 73 -19.99 -4.69 9.04
CA LEU A 73 -18.88 -5.02 9.95
C LEU A 73 -17.67 -4.10 9.71
N LEU A 74 -17.26 -3.93 8.45
CA LEU A 74 -16.16 -3.01 8.10
C LEU A 74 -16.43 -1.56 8.53
N ARG A 75 -17.69 -1.09 8.43
CA ARG A 75 -18.09 0.24 8.89
C ARG A 75 -18.09 0.34 10.41
N ALA A 76 -18.64 -0.65 11.11
CA ALA A 76 -18.64 -0.70 12.56
C ALA A 76 -17.21 -0.72 13.15
N ALA A 77 -16.29 -1.41 12.47
CA ALA A 77 -14.87 -1.46 12.83
C ALA A 77 -14.05 -0.23 12.41
N ASN A 78 -14.65 0.75 11.72
CA ASN A 78 -13.94 1.90 11.12
C ASN A 78 -12.80 1.51 10.14
N LEU A 79 -12.86 0.30 9.58
CA LEU A 79 -11.88 -0.25 8.64
C LEU A 79 -12.24 -0.02 7.18
N ARG A 80 -13.49 0.36 6.88
CA ARG A 80 -13.93 0.61 5.50
C ARG A 80 -13.06 1.69 4.82
N ARG A 81 -12.57 1.38 3.62
CA ARG A 81 -11.82 2.27 2.72
C ARG A 81 -12.51 2.36 1.34
N PRO A 82 -13.44 3.31 1.14
CA PRO A 82 -14.15 3.48 -0.13
C PRO A 82 -13.24 3.91 -1.28
N LYS A 83 -13.54 3.43 -2.49
CA LYS A 83 -12.72 3.69 -3.70
C LYS A 83 -12.72 5.16 -4.10
N HIS A 84 -13.85 5.84 -3.95
CA HIS A 84 -14.00 7.25 -4.28
C HIS A 84 -13.27 8.21 -3.34
N LEU A 85 -12.90 7.75 -2.13
CA LEU A 85 -12.12 8.56 -1.17
C LEU A 85 -10.61 8.37 -1.33
N SER A 86 -10.19 7.35 -2.08
CA SER A 86 -8.79 7.06 -2.37
C SER A 86 -8.31 7.96 -3.51
N ARG A 87 -8.18 9.28 -3.27
CA ARG A 87 -7.52 10.17 -4.23
C ARG A 87 -6.02 9.81 -4.21
N PRO A 88 -5.38 9.48 -5.35
CA PRO A 88 -3.93 9.31 -5.34
C PRO A 88 -3.31 10.59 -4.77
N THR A 89 -2.52 10.45 -3.72
CA THR A 89 -1.70 11.56 -3.22
C THR A 89 -0.80 11.98 -4.37
N ARG A 90 -1.17 13.08 -5.03
CA ARG A 90 -0.30 13.71 -6.01
C ARG A 90 0.90 14.20 -5.19
N PRO A 91 2.15 13.76 -5.48
CA PRO A 91 3.28 14.30 -4.76
C PRO A 91 3.22 15.82 -4.89
N SER A 92 3.26 16.51 -3.76
CA SER A 92 3.35 17.97 -3.74
C SER A 92 4.67 18.32 -4.41
N LEU A 93 4.64 18.70 -5.69
CA LEU A 93 5.81 19.29 -6.31
C LEU A 93 6.12 20.58 -5.51
N PRO A 94 7.36 20.79 -5.05
CA PRO A 94 7.72 22.10 -4.53
C PRO A 94 7.43 23.17 -5.59
N PRO A 95 7.04 24.40 -5.18
CA PRO A 95 6.85 25.48 -6.13
C PRO A 95 8.13 25.63 -6.97
N LEU A 96 7.98 25.67 -8.29
CA LEU A 96 9.10 25.93 -9.19
C LEU A 96 9.74 27.27 -8.78
N PRO A 97 11.07 27.34 -8.67
CA PRO A 97 11.72 28.62 -8.43
C PRO A 97 11.41 29.57 -9.59
N PRO A 98 11.28 30.89 -9.33
CA PRO A 98 11.13 31.86 -10.41
C PRO A 98 12.34 31.75 -11.33
N THR A 99 12.09 31.66 -12.63
CA THR A 99 13.13 31.67 -13.66
C THR A 99 13.90 32.99 -13.54
N ALA A 100 15.19 32.92 -13.23
CA ALA A 100 16.06 34.09 -13.22
C ALA A 100 16.05 34.75 -14.61
N PRO A 101 16.06 36.10 -14.71
CA PRO A 101 16.27 36.75 -15.99
C PRO A 101 17.68 36.44 -16.50
N ALA A 102 17.81 36.25 -17.81
CA ALA A 102 19.08 36.06 -18.49
C ALA A 102 20.01 37.25 -18.18
N ALA A 103 21.09 37.00 -17.43
CA ALA A 103 22.14 37.97 -17.21
C ALA A 103 23.22 37.76 -18.28
N ASP A 104 23.36 38.78 -19.12
CA ASP A 104 24.45 38.92 -20.07
C ASP A 104 25.69 39.54 -19.39
N HIS A 105 26.86 39.18 -19.92
CA HIS A 105 28.20 39.79 -19.74
C HIS A 105 29.07 39.49 -18.50
N ALA A 106 30.06 38.62 -18.78
CA ALA A 106 31.49 38.65 -18.44
C ALA A 106 32.03 39.61 -17.35
N VAL A 107 32.65 39.02 -16.32
CA VAL A 107 33.88 39.53 -15.68
C VAL A 107 34.73 38.34 -15.21
N VAL A 108 35.89 38.11 -15.86
CA VAL A 108 36.96 37.23 -15.35
C VAL A 108 37.91 38.09 -14.54
N VAL A 109 37.86 37.98 -13.22
CA VAL A 109 38.91 38.49 -12.33
C VAL A 109 39.79 37.33 -11.89
N ARG A 110 41.06 37.38 -12.31
CA ARG A 110 42.14 36.52 -11.81
C ARG A 110 42.38 36.83 -10.33
N ILE A 111 42.52 35.78 -9.52
CA ILE A 111 43.22 35.85 -8.23
C ILE A 111 44.30 34.77 -8.22
N LYS A 112 45.50 35.17 -7.81
CA LYS A 112 46.74 34.40 -7.69
C LYS A 112 47.06 34.27 -6.20
N ALA A 113 47.40 33.07 -5.73
CA ALA A 113 48.14 32.76 -4.49
C ALA A 113 48.43 31.25 -4.55
N ASP A 114 49.62 30.80 -4.92
CA ASP A 114 50.84 30.67 -4.09
C ASP A 114 50.64 29.96 -2.74
N GLU A 115 51.11 28.71 -2.76
CA GLU A 115 51.90 27.97 -1.78
C GLU A 115 51.38 27.67 -0.37
N ALA A 116 51.34 26.35 -0.10
CA ALA A 116 51.96 25.64 1.03
C ALA A 116 50.97 24.60 1.60
N SER A 117 51.18 23.30 1.31
CA SER A 117 51.91 22.36 2.21
C SER A 117 50.94 21.74 3.24
N ILE A 118 50.78 20.44 3.47
CA ILE A 118 51.59 19.24 3.28
C ILE A 118 50.65 18.03 3.46
N THR A 119 50.88 16.97 2.69
CA THR A 119 50.71 15.56 3.08
C THR A 119 51.70 14.78 2.20
N PRO A 120 52.30 13.65 2.63
CA PRO A 120 51.51 12.41 2.58
C PRO A 120 51.92 11.27 3.55
N ALA A 121 50.98 10.32 3.60
CA ALA A 121 51.14 8.87 3.53
C ALA A 121 51.87 8.08 4.63
N ALA A 122 51.10 7.12 5.13
CA ALA A 122 51.51 5.86 5.73
C ALA A 122 52.41 5.01 4.82
N THR A 123 53.25 4.14 5.42
CA THR A 123 53.63 2.82 4.89
C THR A 123 54.18 1.96 6.03
N ALA A 124 53.76 0.68 6.00
CA ALA A 124 54.30 -0.54 6.65
C ALA A 124 54.24 -0.67 8.17
#